data_AF-A0A1A8GTL3-F1
#
_entry.id   AF-A0A1A8GTL3-F1
#
_cell.length_a   1.000
_cell.length_b   1.000
_cell.length_c   1.000
_cell.angle_alpha   90.00
_cell.angle_beta   90.00
_cell.angle_gamma   90.00
#
_symmetry.space_group_name_H-M   'P 1'
#
loop_
_entity.id
_entity.type
_entity.pdbx_description
1 polymer ?
#
loop_
_entity_poly.entity_id
_entity_poly.type
_entity_poly.pdbx_seq_one_letter_code
_entity_poly.pdbx_strand_id
1 'polypeptide(L)'
;LHRRFKAFESTSFHHDGRTFGIHYGSGHLLGVMGRDTLKIAGLITLNQEFGESVYEPGSTFVTAKFDGVLGLGYQSLAEILGNPVFDNMVAQKIVDEPVFSFYLSRRTSTSSPEGELLLGGKDEAFYTGPINWVPVTAKGYWQIKME
;
A
#
# COMPACT_ATOMS: atom_id res chain seq x y z
N LEU A 1 7.75 17.21 9.83
CA LEU A 1 6.30 17.52 9.83
C LEU A 1 5.67 16.74 8.70
N HIS A 2 4.66 15.91 8.99
CA HIS A 2 4.01 15.06 8.00
C HIS A 2 3.09 15.84 7.07
N ARG A 3 2.94 15.34 5.84
CA ARG A 3 1.91 15.82 4.91
C ARG A 3 0.55 15.29 5.35
N ARG A 4 -0.48 16.11 5.15
CA ARG A 4 -1.87 15.75 5.48
C ARG A 4 -2.72 15.85 4.24
N PHE A 5 -3.53 14.84 4.01
CA PHE A 5 -4.57 14.89 3.00
C PHE A 5 -5.60 15.97 3.38
N LYS A 6 -6.10 16.71 2.40
CA LYS A 6 -7.07 17.79 2.58
C LYS A 6 -8.30 17.52 1.72
N ALA A 7 -9.24 16.77 2.29
CA ALA A 7 -10.48 16.38 1.64
C ALA A 7 -11.19 17.53 0.89
N PHE A 8 -11.26 18.72 1.51
CA PHE A 8 -11.94 19.88 0.94
C PHE A 8 -11.26 20.50 -0.30
N GLU A 9 -10.00 20.15 -0.58
CA GLU A 9 -9.28 20.62 -1.77
C GLU A 9 -9.41 19.65 -2.96
N SER A 10 -9.94 18.44 -2.73
CA SER A 10 -10.11 17.42 -3.77
C SER A 10 -11.54 17.42 -4.32
N THR A 11 -11.66 17.56 -5.65
CA THR A 11 -12.96 17.53 -6.34
C THR A 11 -13.47 16.12 -6.60
N SER A 12 -12.61 15.10 -6.50
CA SER A 12 -12.97 13.68 -6.63
C SER A 12 -13.13 12.97 -5.29
N PHE A 13 -12.95 13.69 -4.18
CA PHE A 13 -13.11 13.12 -2.86
C PHE A 13 -14.58 12.84 -2.54
N HIS A 14 -14.82 11.63 -2.03
CA HIS A 14 -16.10 11.18 -1.51
C HIS A 14 -15.92 10.74 -0.06
N HIS A 15 -16.55 11.49 0.85
CA HIS A 15 -16.60 11.12 2.25
C HIS A 15 -17.44 9.84 2.44
N ASP A 16 -16.87 8.84 3.10
CA ASP A 16 -17.55 7.59 3.46
C ASP A 16 -18.01 7.65 4.94
N GLY A 17 -17.11 8.06 5.84
CA GLY A 17 -17.44 8.40 7.23
C GLY A 17 -17.50 7.22 8.20
N ARG A 18 -17.40 5.97 7.72
CA ARG A 18 -17.18 4.81 8.61
C ARG A 18 -15.88 4.99 9.40
N THR A 19 -15.91 4.75 10.71
CA THR A 19 -14.73 4.88 11.58
C THR A 19 -13.98 3.55 11.70
N PHE A 20 -12.65 3.57 11.72
CA PHE A 20 -11.83 2.39 11.91
C PHE A 20 -10.69 2.65 12.90
N GLY A 21 -10.06 1.58 13.38
CA GLY A 21 -8.84 1.66 14.18
C GLY A 21 -7.87 0.56 13.81
N ILE A 22 -6.57 0.88 13.79
CA ILE A 22 -5.50 -0.09 13.49
C ILE A 22 -4.52 -0.10 14.66
N HIS A 23 -4.13 -1.29 15.11
CA HIS A 23 -3.09 -1.49 16.12
C HIS A 23 -1.74 -1.81 15.45
N TYR A 24 -0.73 -1.01 15.75
CA TYR A 24 0.64 -1.12 15.24
C TYR A 24 1.61 -1.41 16.38
N GLY A 25 1.69 -2.66 16.86
CA GLY A 25 2.61 -3.02 17.94
C GLY A 25 2.44 -2.12 19.17
N SER A 26 3.37 -1.17 19.37
CA SER A 26 3.33 -0.17 20.44
C SER A 26 2.46 1.07 20.16
N GLY A 27 2.02 1.28 18.91
CA GLY A 27 1.16 2.37 18.48
C GLY A 27 -0.24 1.89 18.07
N HIS A 28 -1.14 2.83 17.89
CA HIS A 28 -2.42 2.61 17.22
C HIS A 28 -2.85 3.90 16.54
N LEU A 29 -3.83 3.81 15.65
CA LEU A 29 -4.51 4.97 15.08
C LEU A 29 -6.01 4.77 15.06
N LEU A 30 -6.74 5.88 15.11
CA LEU A 30 -8.16 5.96 14.78
C LEU A 30 -8.33 6.85 13.56
N GLY A 31 -9.20 6.42 12.65
CA GLY A 31 -9.44 7.13 11.41
C GLY A 31 -10.88 7.02 10.93
N VAL A 32 -11.12 7.71 9.82
CA VAL A 32 -12.38 7.67 9.08
C VAL A 32 -12.12 7.25 7.64
N MET A 33 -13.03 6.48 7.08
CA MET A 33 -12.93 6.03 5.69
C MET A 33 -13.30 7.17 4.74
N GLY A 34 -12.59 7.22 3.61
CA GLY A 34 -12.89 8.07 2.47
C GLY A 34 -12.59 7.35 1.16
N ARG A 35 -13.00 7.94 0.06
CA ARG A 35 -12.67 7.50 -1.30
C ARG A 35 -12.18 8.67 -2.12
N ASP A 36 -11.13 8.45 -2.91
CA ASP A 36 -10.64 9.45 -3.86
C ASP A 36 -9.91 8.78 -5.03
N THR A 37 -9.48 9.57 -6.00
CA THR A 37 -8.57 9.16 -7.06
C THR A 37 -7.15 9.05 -6.51
N LEU A 38 -6.56 7.86 -6.58
CA LEU A 38 -5.18 7.61 -6.19
C LEU A 38 -4.27 7.62 -7.41
N LYS A 39 -3.14 8.34 -7.34
CA LYS A 39 -2.10 8.32 -8.37
C LYS A 39 -0.78 7.79 -7.83
N ILE A 40 -0.24 6.74 -8.45
CA ILE A 40 1.09 6.16 -8.14
C ILE A 40 1.87 6.02 -9.43
N ALA A 41 3.04 6.66 -9.53
CA ALA A 41 3.95 6.53 -10.68
C ALA A 41 3.29 6.73 -12.07
N GLY A 42 2.22 7.52 -12.15
CA GLY A 42 1.46 7.75 -13.39
C GLY A 42 0.21 6.89 -13.55
N LEU A 43 0.10 5.78 -12.82
CA LEU A 43 -1.11 4.96 -12.73
C LEU A 43 -2.18 5.70 -11.93
N ILE A 44 -3.41 5.75 -12.45
CA ILE A 44 -4.54 6.45 -11.85
C ILE A 44 -5.60 5.42 -11.49
N THR A 45 -5.76 5.13 -10.20
CA THR A 45 -6.81 4.25 -9.66
C THR A 45 -7.97 5.11 -9.20
N LEU A 46 -9.13 4.94 -9.83
CA LEU A 46 -10.34 5.70 -9.49
C LEU A 46 -11.04 5.10 -8.27
N ASN A 47 -11.70 5.95 -7.48
CA ASN A 47 -12.56 5.57 -6.35
C ASN A 47 -11.88 4.64 -5.32
N GLN A 48 -10.59 4.83 -5.09
CA GLN A 48 -9.84 4.02 -4.13
C GLN A 48 -10.31 4.33 -2.70
N GLU A 49 -10.75 3.31 -1.96
CA GLU A 49 -10.97 3.43 -0.52
C GLU A 49 -9.66 3.61 0.23
N PHE A 50 -9.62 4.55 1.17
CA PHE A 50 -8.49 4.72 2.08
C PHE A 50 -8.97 5.26 3.43
N GLY A 51 -8.08 5.15 4.42
CA GLY A 51 -8.33 5.69 5.75
C GLY A 51 -7.66 7.05 5.94
N GLU A 52 -8.43 8.06 6.31
CA GLU A 52 -7.92 9.31 6.85
C GLU A 52 -7.62 9.13 8.33
N SER A 53 -6.34 9.21 8.70
CA SER A 53 -5.93 9.18 10.10
C SER A 53 -6.37 10.47 10.81
N VAL A 54 -7.16 10.32 11.88
CA VAL A 54 -7.70 11.44 12.66
C VAL A 54 -6.96 11.57 13.99
N TYR A 55 -6.57 10.45 14.58
CA TYR A 55 -5.90 10.42 15.88
C TYR A 55 -4.82 9.34 15.93
N GLU A 56 -3.59 9.78 16.16
CA GLU A 56 -2.38 8.95 16.30
C GLU A 56 -1.74 9.21 17.67
N PRO A 57 -2.18 8.52 18.73
CA PRO A 57 -1.64 8.71 20.06
C PRO A 57 -0.18 8.24 20.19
N GLY A 58 0.55 8.92 21.06
CA GLY A 58 1.95 8.61 21.38
C GLY A 58 2.94 9.28 20.42
N SER A 59 4.19 8.82 20.49
CA SER A 59 5.30 9.36 19.66
C SER A 59 5.74 8.42 18.55
N THR A 60 5.11 7.25 18.41
CA THR A 60 5.52 6.18 17.49
C THR A 60 5.65 6.67 16.05
N PHE A 61 4.74 7.52 15.59
CA PHE A 61 4.74 8.04 14.22
C PHE A 61 5.40 9.42 14.08
N VAL A 62 5.64 10.14 15.18
CA VAL A 62 6.17 11.53 15.15
C VAL A 62 7.55 11.62 14.49
N THR A 63 8.38 10.59 14.67
CA THR A 63 9.74 10.54 14.10
C THR A 63 9.81 9.73 12.81
N ALA A 64 8.67 9.25 12.29
CA ALA A 64 8.65 8.52 11.03
C ALA A 64 9.05 9.44 9.87
N LYS A 65 9.76 8.90 8.89
CA LYS A 65 10.08 9.63 7.66
C LYS A 65 8.95 9.54 6.62
N PHE A 66 8.06 8.56 6.76
CA PHE A 66 6.90 8.36 5.88
C PHE A 66 5.66 9.05 6.43
N ASP A 67 4.70 9.36 5.56
CA ASP A 67 3.43 10.02 5.93
C ASP A 67 2.26 9.04 6.12
N GLY A 68 2.36 7.81 5.62
CA GLY A 68 1.31 6.81 5.72
C GLY A 68 1.74 5.43 5.24
N VAL A 69 0.79 4.50 5.19
CA VAL A 69 1.01 3.09 4.83
C VAL A 69 0.13 2.73 3.63
N LEU A 70 0.72 2.09 2.62
CA LEU A 70 -0.02 1.47 1.52
C LEU A 70 -0.04 -0.05 1.71
N GLY A 71 -1.23 -0.59 1.98
CA GLY A 71 -1.43 -2.03 2.12
C GLY A 71 -1.45 -2.74 0.77
N LEU A 72 -0.64 -3.78 0.62
CA LEU A 72 -0.60 -4.68 -0.54
C LEU A 72 -1.02 -6.12 -0.19
N GLY A 73 -1.68 -6.30 0.97
CA GLY A 73 -2.21 -7.60 1.40
C GLY A 73 -3.56 -7.92 0.77
N TYR A 74 -4.09 -9.11 1.07
CA TYR A 74 -5.43 -9.50 0.62
C TYR A 74 -6.52 -8.69 1.32
N GLN A 75 -7.64 -8.52 0.63
CA GLN A 75 -8.83 -7.81 1.14
C GLN A 75 -9.35 -8.33 2.49
N SER A 76 -9.19 -9.62 2.77
CA SER A 76 -9.67 -10.24 4.02
C SER A 76 -8.99 -9.72 5.28
N LEU A 77 -7.87 -8.99 5.16
CA LEU A 77 -7.21 -8.31 6.27
C LEU A 77 -7.57 -6.81 6.39
N ALA A 78 -8.40 -6.27 5.51
CA ALA A 78 -8.84 -4.88 5.64
C ALA A 78 -9.79 -4.74 6.84
N GLU A 79 -9.48 -3.83 7.78
CA GLU A 79 -10.31 -3.55 8.97
C GLU A 79 -11.76 -3.23 8.62
N ILE A 80 -11.96 -2.56 7.49
CA ILE A 80 -13.27 -2.26 6.90
C ILE A 80 -13.26 -2.73 5.45
N LEU A 81 -14.42 -3.21 4.98
CA LEU A 81 -14.68 -3.64 3.60
C LEU A 81 -14.37 -2.53 2.57
N GLY A 82 -13.11 -2.42 2.18
CA GLY A 82 -12.58 -1.66 1.06
C GLY A 82 -11.66 -2.55 0.24
N ASN A 83 -11.57 -2.31 -1.07
CA ASN A 83 -10.68 -3.09 -1.93
C ASN A 83 -9.24 -2.56 -1.77
N PRO A 84 -8.23 -3.44 -1.61
CA PRO A 84 -6.84 -3.02 -1.64
C PRO A 84 -6.48 -2.33 -2.96
N VAL A 85 -5.46 -1.48 -2.92
CA VAL A 85 -5.04 -0.65 -4.07
C VAL A 85 -4.75 -1.51 -5.30
N PHE A 86 -3.98 -2.58 -5.12
CA PHE A 86 -3.56 -3.41 -6.24
C PHE A 86 -4.71 -4.21 -6.84
N ASP A 87 -5.66 -4.69 -6.03
CA ASP A 87 -6.88 -5.33 -6.50
C ASP A 87 -7.70 -4.38 -7.38
N ASN A 88 -7.85 -3.12 -6.97
CA ASN A 88 -8.51 -2.09 -7.78
C ASN A 88 -7.74 -1.79 -9.08
N MET A 89 -6.40 -1.74 -9.05
CA MET A 89 -5.58 -1.56 -10.26
C MET A 89 -5.78 -2.70 -11.27
N VAL A 90 -5.78 -3.94 -10.80
CA VAL A 90 -6.02 -5.13 -11.64
C VAL A 90 -7.45 -5.12 -12.19
N ALA A 91 -8.45 -4.83 -11.36
CA ALA A 91 -9.84 -4.77 -11.78
C ALA A 91 -10.10 -3.66 -12.82
N GLN A 92 -9.43 -2.52 -12.67
CA GLN A 92 -9.50 -1.39 -13.62
C GLN A 92 -8.62 -1.59 -14.87
N LYS A 93 -7.85 -2.68 -14.94
CA LYS A 93 -6.95 -3.01 -16.06
C LYS A 93 -5.92 -1.92 -16.37
N ILE A 94 -5.36 -1.31 -15.32
CA ILE A 94 -4.34 -0.25 -15.43
C ILE A 94 -2.93 -0.75 -15.13
N VAL A 95 -2.74 -2.07 -15.03
CA VAL A 95 -1.43 -2.74 -14.92
C VAL A 95 -1.37 -3.88 -15.93
N ASP A 96 -0.18 -4.14 -16.49
CA ASP A 96 0.01 -5.11 -17.57
C ASP A 96 -0.14 -6.56 -17.07
N GLU A 97 0.48 -6.88 -15.94
CA GLU A 97 0.37 -8.19 -15.27
C GLU A 97 -0.25 -8.06 -13.87
N PRO A 98 -1.02 -9.05 -13.36
CA PRO A 98 -1.56 -9.04 -12.01
C PRO A 98 -0.51 -9.43 -10.95
N VAL A 99 0.69 -8.84 -11.04
CA VAL A 99 1.82 -9.06 -10.13
C VAL A 99 2.47 -7.72 -9.76
N PHE A 100 3.05 -7.65 -8.57
CA PHE A 100 3.96 -6.58 -8.17
C PHE A 100 5.24 -7.18 -7.61
N SER A 101 6.35 -6.45 -7.71
CA SER A 101 7.65 -6.89 -7.22
C SER A 101 8.37 -5.79 -6.46
N PHE A 102 9.23 -6.23 -5.54
CA PHE A 102 10.10 -5.34 -4.79
C PHE A 102 11.57 -5.64 -5.08
N TYR A 103 12.34 -4.59 -5.30
CA TYR A 103 13.78 -4.59 -5.12
C TYR A 103 14.12 -3.70 -3.94
N LEU A 104 14.92 -4.20 -2.99
CA LEU A 104 15.38 -3.44 -1.83
C LEU A 104 16.90 -3.61 -1.73
N SER A 105 17.65 -2.53 -1.97
CA SER A 105 19.10 -2.57 -1.88
C SER A 105 19.55 -2.74 -0.43
N ARG A 106 20.54 -3.61 -0.21
CA ARG A 106 21.23 -3.75 1.09
C ARG A 106 22.29 -2.67 1.32
N ARG A 107 22.64 -1.90 0.30
CA ARG A 107 23.67 -0.86 0.33
C ARG A 107 23.08 0.48 -0.09
N THR A 108 23.38 1.51 0.69
CA THR A 108 23.22 2.89 0.25
C THR A 108 24.31 3.18 -0.78
N SER A 109 23.91 3.48 -2.02
CA SER A 109 24.83 3.80 -3.12
C SER A 109 24.35 5.06 -3.82
N THR A 110 25.28 5.90 -4.22
CA THR A 110 24.97 7.12 -4.98
C THR A 110 24.76 6.84 -6.47
N SER A 111 25.04 5.63 -6.94
CA SER A 111 25.02 5.26 -8.36
C SER A 111 23.91 4.27 -8.76
N SER A 112 23.10 3.79 -7.81
CA SER A 112 22.02 2.83 -8.07
C SER A 112 20.79 3.15 -7.21
N PRO A 113 19.57 2.77 -7.65
CA PRO A 113 18.38 2.92 -6.82
C PRO A 113 18.52 2.19 -5.49
N GLU A 114 18.04 2.81 -4.40
CA GLU A 114 18.02 2.17 -3.08
C GLU A 114 16.87 1.16 -2.93
N GLY A 115 15.85 1.28 -3.77
CA GLY A 115 14.77 0.31 -3.89
C GLY A 115 13.81 0.66 -5.02
N GLU A 116 12.97 -0.31 -5.37
CA GLU A 116 11.91 -0.20 -6.37
C GLU A 116 10.69 -1.00 -5.92
N LEU A 117 9.51 -0.43 -6.13
CA LEU A 117 8.24 -1.16 -6.22
C LEU A 117 7.75 -1.06 -7.66
N LEU A 118 7.67 -2.19 -8.34
CA LEU A 118 7.11 -2.28 -9.69
C LEU A 118 5.70 -2.86 -9.61
N LEU A 119 4.72 -2.10 -10.10
CA LEU A 119 3.31 -2.49 -10.16
C LEU A 119 2.99 -2.93 -11.59
N GLY A 120 2.65 -4.19 -11.79
CA GLY A 120 2.30 -4.71 -13.11
C GLY A 120 3.37 -5.57 -13.77
N GLY A 121 4.36 -6.08 -13.03
CA GLY A 121 5.45 -6.87 -13.61
C GLY A 121 6.60 -7.15 -12.64
N LYS A 122 7.79 -7.34 -13.22
CA LYS A 122 9.07 -7.65 -12.57
C LYS A 122 10.19 -7.04 -13.39
N ASP A 123 11.17 -6.41 -12.75
CA ASP A 123 12.34 -5.88 -13.44
C ASP A 123 13.47 -6.92 -13.42
N GLU A 124 13.78 -7.47 -14.60
CA GLU A 124 14.82 -8.47 -14.80
C GLU A 124 16.24 -7.94 -14.54
N ALA A 125 16.43 -6.62 -14.46
CA ALA A 125 17.71 -6.01 -14.10
C ALA A 125 18.06 -6.20 -12.61
N PHE A 126 17.08 -6.47 -11.76
CA PHE A 126 17.25 -6.53 -10.30
C PHE A 126 17.35 -7.94 -9.70
N TYR A 127 17.33 -8.99 -10.51
CA TYR A 127 17.55 -10.37 -10.05
C TYR A 127 18.34 -11.19 -11.07
N THR A 128 18.90 -12.31 -10.62
CA THR A 128 19.60 -13.26 -11.48
C THR A 128 19.01 -14.66 -11.31
N GLY A 129 18.99 -15.43 -12.40
CA GLY A 129 18.39 -16.76 -12.41
C GLY A 129 16.86 -16.73 -12.39
N PRO A 130 16.22 -17.91 -12.35
CA PRO A 130 14.77 -18.02 -12.37
C PRO A 130 14.13 -17.69 -11.02
N ILE A 131 12.88 -17.19 -11.06
CA ILE A 131 12.05 -17.01 -9.87
C ILE A 131 11.52 -18.38 -9.41
N ASN A 132 11.73 -18.70 -8.13
CA ASN A 132 11.13 -19.87 -7.49
C ASN A 132 9.76 -19.50 -6.92
N TRP A 133 8.69 -20.01 -7.54
CA TRP A 133 7.32 -19.72 -7.12
C TRP A 133 6.84 -20.75 -6.10
N VAL A 134 6.27 -20.25 -4.99
CA VAL A 134 5.65 -21.07 -3.94
C VAL A 134 4.20 -20.63 -3.78
N PRO A 135 3.23 -21.55 -3.77
CA PRO A 135 1.82 -21.18 -3.65
C PRO A 135 1.50 -20.58 -2.28
N VAL A 136 0.61 -19.59 -2.27
CA VAL A 136 0.04 -19.02 -1.05
C VAL A 136 -0.85 -20.07 -0.37
N THR A 137 -0.64 -20.27 0.92
CA THR A 137 -1.34 -21.30 1.73
C THR A 137 -2.65 -20.80 2.34
N ALA A 138 -2.76 -19.51 2.62
CA ALA A 138 -3.97 -18.87 3.14
C ALA A 138 -4.10 -17.45 2.57
N LYS A 139 -5.20 -17.17 1.85
CA LYS A 139 -5.49 -15.86 1.21
C LYS A 139 -5.97 -14.82 2.22
N GLY A 140 -5.06 -14.45 3.12
CA GLY A 140 -5.13 -13.29 3.99
C GLY A 140 -3.79 -12.58 4.00
N TYR A 141 -2.73 -13.35 4.18
CA TYR A 141 -1.35 -12.89 4.10
C TYR A 141 -0.70 -13.40 2.82
N TRP A 142 0.43 -12.80 2.44
CA TRP A 142 1.38 -13.43 1.51
C TRP A 142 2.13 -14.57 2.24
N GLN A 143 1.37 -15.61 2.65
CA GLN A 143 1.85 -16.71 3.47
C GLN A 143 2.22 -17.92 2.63
N ILE A 144 3.47 -18.37 2.78
CA ILE A 144 4.01 -19.57 2.15
C ILE A 144 4.35 -20.62 3.20
N LYS A 145 4.40 -21.89 2.78
CA LYS A 145 4.97 -22.96 3.59
C LYS A 145 6.49 -22.93 3.43
N MET A 146 7.22 -22.90 4.55
CA MET A 146 8.65 -23.16 4.60
C MET A 146 8.89 -24.61 5.01
N GLU A 147 9.92 -25.24 4.44
CA GLU A 147 10.40 -26.57 4.85
C GLU A 147 11.56 -26.47 5.84
#